data_AF-A0A6B1E7A7-F1
#
_entry.id   AF-A0A6B1E7A7-F1
#
_cell.length_a   1.000
_cell.length_b   1.000
_cell.length_c   1.000
_cell.angle_alpha   90.00
_cell.angle_beta   90.00
_cell.angle_gamma   90.00
#
_symmetry.space_group_name_H-M   'P 1'
#
loop_
_entity.id
_entity.type
_entity.pdbx_description
1 polymer ?
#
loop_
_entity_poly.entity_id
_entity_poly.type
_entity_poly.pdbx_seq_one_letter_code
_entity_poly.pdbx_strand_id
1 'polypeptide(L)'
;MLGLHQRGFEACDIITPDAHFIQVKHIPKSSAASHLIAQALVATDALRHDAEARDSLQELMNRQDEEAARVPTKPESVVLGMARSDPVTPSDLFSFTQVTVTRLDTTLAEAGITLTIAPILRSPGQQVH
;
A
#
# COMPACT_ATOMS: atom_id res chain seq x y z
N MET A 1 2.87 5.14 -12.88
CA MET A 1 2.48 5.91 -11.68
C MET A 1 1.00 6.25 -11.83
N LEU A 2 0.12 5.45 -11.23
CA LEU A 2 -1.33 5.65 -11.30
C LEU A 2 -1.80 6.19 -9.95
N GLY A 3 -1.68 7.50 -9.75
CA GLY A 3 -2.37 8.21 -8.68
C GLY A 3 -3.55 8.96 -9.28
N LEU A 4 -4.78 8.62 -8.91
CA LEU A 4 -5.97 9.35 -9.31
C LEU A 4 -6.69 9.89 -8.08
N HIS A 5 -6.52 11.19 -7.81
CA HIS A 5 -7.49 12.01 -7.10
C HIS A 5 -8.02 13.06 -8.10
N GLN A 6 -9.34 13.22 -8.28
CA GLN A 6 -10.16 14.00 -7.35
C GLN A 6 -11.47 13.33 -6.83
N ARG A 7 -11.86 12.13 -7.28
CA ARG A 7 -12.98 11.33 -6.72
C ARG A 7 -12.83 9.80 -6.93
N GLY A 8 -11.61 9.33 -7.21
CA GLY A 8 -11.35 7.92 -7.56
C GLY A 8 -10.89 7.10 -6.35
N PHE A 9 -11.17 5.80 -6.41
CA PHE A 9 -10.62 4.80 -5.50
C PHE A 9 -9.13 4.54 -5.83
N GLU A 10 -8.24 4.72 -4.85
CA GLU A 10 -6.80 4.45 -5.00
C GLU A 10 -6.45 3.14 -4.26
N ALA A 11 -6.28 2.05 -5.02
CA ALA A 11 -6.02 0.73 -4.46
C ALA A 11 -4.61 0.58 -3.89
N CYS A 12 -3.59 0.94 -4.67
CA CYS A 12 -2.17 0.95 -4.31
C CYS A 12 -1.32 1.54 -5.45
N ASP A 13 -0.01 1.66 -5.26
CA ASP A 13 0.92 2.15 -6.28
C ASP A 13 1.31 1.07 -7.30
N ILE A 14 1.46 -0.19 -6.85
CA ILE A 14 1.90 -1.33 -7.66
C ILE A 14 1.13 -2.58 -7.27
N ILE A 15 0.65 -3.33 -8.28
CA ILE A 15 0.07 -4.66 -8.12
C ILE A 15 0.97 -5.66 -8.84
N THR A 16 1.27 -6.78 -8.18
CA THR A 16 2.01 -7.89 -8.79
C THR A 16 1.06 -8.98 -9.29
N PRO A 17 1.51 -9.89 -10.18
CA PRO A 17 0.69 -11.01 -10.66
C PRO A 17 0.12 -11.88 -9.53
N ASP A 18 0.83 -12.00 -8.41
CA ASP A 18 0.44 -12.80 -7.24
C ASP A 18 -0.46 -12.02 -6.25
N ALA A 19 -1.09 -10.93 -6.70
CA ALA A 19 -1.95 -10.07 -5.88
C ALA A 19 -1.26 -9.48 -4.63
N HIS A 20 0.05 -9.18 -4.73
CA HIS A 20 0.70 -8.29 -3.77
C HIS A 20 0.42 -6.83 -4.11
N PHE A 21 -0.24 -6.13 -3.20
CA PHE A 21 -0.61 -4.71 -3.33
C PHE A 21 0.40 -3.86 -2.57
N ILE A 22 1.17 -3.04 -3.28
CA ILE A 22 2.31 -2.32 -2.74
C ILE A 22 2.02 -0.83 -2.70
N GLN A 23 2.16 -0.23 -1.53
CA GLN A 23 2.05 1.22 -1.33
C GLN A 23 3.39 1.78 -0.89
N VAL A 24 3.90 2.77 -1.61
CA VAL A 24 5.23 3.31 -1.44
C VAL A 24 5.14 4.79 -1.06
N LYS A 25 5.81 5.16 0.04
CA LYS A 25 5.85 6.56 0.46
C LYS A 25 7.19 6.95 1.04
N HIS A 26 7.60 8.17 0.75
CA HIS A 26 8.72 8.79 1.45
C HIS A 26 8.31 9.17 2.88
N ILE A 27 9.04 8.69 3.88
CA ILE A 27 8.74 8.82 5.30
C ILE A 27 9.78 9.73 5.99
N PRO A 28 9.69 11.06 5.82
CA PRO A 28 10.56 11.99 6.55
C PRO A 28 10.17 12.10 8.04
N LYS A 29 8.93 11.74 8.40
CA LYS A 29 8.37 11.83 9.76
C LYS A 29 7.26 10.79 9.99
N SER A 30 6.92 10.51 11.24
CA SER A 30 5.89 9.53 11.63
C SER A 30 4.51 9.78 11.00
N SER A 31 4.09 11.03 10.85
CA SER A 31 2.79 11.34 10.22
C SER A 31 2.69 10.86 8.77
N ALA A 32 3.81 10.80 8.03
CA ALA A 32 3.81 10.22 6.69
C ALA A 32 3.60 8.70 6.75
N ALA A 33 4.21 8.01 7.72
CA ALA A 33 4.01 6.58 7.92
C ALA A 33 2.57 6.27 8.33
N SER A 34 2.01 7.01 9.28
CA SER A 34 0.61 6.87 9.68
C SER A 34 -0.35 7.09 8.52
N HIS A 35 -0.05 8.06 7.64
CA HIS A 35 -0.87 8.27 6.43
C HIS A 35 -0.77 7.09 5.46
N LEU A 36 0.44 6.56 5.20
CA LEU A 36 0.61 5.37 4.37
C LEU A 36 -0.18 4.17 4.91
N ILE A 37 -0.11 3.94 6.22
CA ILE A 37 -0.86 2.86 6.90
C ILE A 37 -2.37 3.07 6.76
N ALA A 38 -2.85 4.31 6.89
CA ALA A 38 -4.26 4.63 6.73
C ALA A 38 -4.75 4.41 5.28
N GLN A 39 -3.93 4.75 4.28
CA GLN A 39 -4.24 4.47 2.87
C GLN A 39 -4.36 2.96 2.65
N ALA A 40 -3.46 2.16 3.21
CA ALA A 40 -3.54 0.70 3.14
C ALA A 40 -4.78 0.10 3.79
N LEU A 41 -5.16 0.63 4.96
CA LEU A 41 -6.39 0.21 5.63
C LEU A 41 -7.63 0.54 4.78
N VAL A 42 -7.76 1.80 4.35
CA VAL A 42 -8.93 2.26 3.57
C VAL A 42 -9.03 1.53 2.24
N ALA A 43 -7.91 1.34 1.54
CA ALA A 43 -7.88 0.62 0.27
C ALA A 43 -8.32 -0.84 0.44
N THR A 44 -7.80 -1.51 1.47
CA THR A 44 -8.15 -2.91 1.72
C THR A 44 -9.60 -3.06 2.17
N ASP A 45 -10.10 -2.16 3.01
CA ASP A 45 -11.48 -2.17 3.47
C ASP A 45 -12.46 -1.98 2.31
N ALA A 46 -12.19 -1.02 1.43
CA ALA A 46 -12.95 -0.81 0.21
C ALA A 46 -12.91 -2.05 -0.71
N LEU A 47 -11.75 -2.66 -0.97
CA LEU A 47 -11.68 -3.87 -1.80
C LEU A 47 -12.42 -5.08 -1.21
N ARG A 48 -12.59 -5.12 0.11
CA ARG A 48 -13.33 -6.20 0.77
C ARG A 48 -14.83 -5.97 0.78
N HIS A 49 -15.27 -4.74 0.95
CA HIS A 49 -16.66 -4.45 1.30
C HIS A 49 -17.41 -3.62 0.25
N ASP A 50 -16.70 -2.99 -0.68
CA ASP A 50 -17.27 -2.14 -1.73
C ASP A 50 -17.15 -2.85 -3.10
N ALA A 51 -18.30 -3.07 -3.75
CA ALA A 51 -18.34 -3.65 -5.09
C ALA A 51 -17.87 -2.64 -6.15
N GLU A 52 -18.20 -1.35 -6.01
CA GLU A 52 -17.83 -0.30 -6.94
C GLU A 52 -16.30 -0.09 -6.95
N ALA A 53 -15.66 -0.20 -5.79
CA ALA A 53 -14.20 -0.16 -5.68
C ALA A 53 -13.53 -1.32 -6.42
N ARG A 54 -14.07 -2.54 -6.30
CA ARG A 54 -13.56 -3.73 -7.00
C ARG A 54 -13.76 -3.62 -8.51
N ASP A 55 -14.93 -3.17 -8.95
CA ASP A 55 -15.24 -2.99 -10.37
C ASP A 55 -14.32 -1.93 -10.98
N SER A 56 -14.14 -0.80 -10.30
CA SER A 56 -13.23 0.28 -10.73
C SER A 56 -11.78 -0.21 -10.88
N LEU A 57 -11.31 -1.03 -9.95
CA LEU A 57 -9.97 -1.62 -10.02
C LEU A 57 -9.87 -2.63 -11.17
N GLN A 58 -10.85 -3.51 -11.32
CA GLN A 58 -10.89 -4.51 -12.40
C GLN A 58 -10.90 -3.84 -13.77
N GLU A 59 -11.67 -2.76 -13.95
CA GLU A 59 -11.66 -1.98 -15.18
C GLU A 59 -10.29 -1.37 -15.47
N LEU A 60 -9.59 -0.88 -14.45
CA LEU A 60 -8.23 -0.36 -14.60
C LEU A 60 -7.26 -1.44 -15.04
N MET A 61 -7.33 -2.63 -14.45
CA MET A 61 -6.48 -3.77 -14.78
C MET A 61 -6.76 -4.28 -16.20
N ASN A 62 -8.03 -4.34 -16.60
CA ASN A 62 -8.45 -4.70 -17.96
C ASN A 62 -7.91 -3.74 -19.04
N ARG A 63 -7.65 -2.47 -18.69
CA ARG A 63 -7.08 -1.48 -19.60
C ARG A 63 -5.56 -1.56 -19.75
N GLN A 64 -4.86 -2.26 -18.86
CA GLN A 64 -3.40 -2.42 -18.94
C GLN A 64 -3.04 -3.53 -19.93
N ASP A 65 -3.35 -4.78 -19.57
CA ASP A 65 -3.10 -5.98 -20.38
C ASP A 65 -3.89 -7.19 -19.84
N GLU A 66 -3.80 -8.32 -20.57
CA GLU A 66 -4.48 -9.56 -20.20
C GLU A 66 -3.94 -10.22 -18.92
N GLU A 67 -2.68 -10.01 -18.56
CA GLU A 67 -2.09 -10.59 -17.35
C GLU A 67 -2.59 -9.84 -16.11
N ALA A 68 -2.57 -8.51 -16.17
CA ALA A 68 -3.14 -7.64 -15.15
C ALA A 68 -4.62 -7.94 -14.92
N ALA A 69 -5.41 -8.14 -15.98
CA ALA A 69 -6.83 -8.47 -15.88
C ALA A 69 -7.14 -9.74 -15.07
N ARG A 70 -6.19 -10.68 -14.96
CA ARG A 70 -6.35 -11.96 -14.23
C ARG A 70 -6.02 -11.86 -12.75
N VAL A 71 -5.38 -10.78 -12.31
CA VAL A 71 -4.99 -10.64 -10.90
C VAL A 71 -6.25 -10.39 -10.05
N PRO A 72 -6.42 -11.11 -8.93
CA PRO A 72 -7.54 -10.87 -8.02
C PRO A 72 -7.59 -9.44 -7.47
N THR A 73 -8.79 -8.87 -7.36
CA THR A 73 -9.00 -7.56 -6.70
C THR A 73 -8.88 -7.66 -5.18
N LYS A 74 -9.02 -8.86 -4.59
CA LYS A 74 -8.68 -9.11 -3.18
C LYS A 74 -7.17 -9.31 -3.07
N PRO A 75 -6.45 -8.52 -2.28
CA PRO A 75 -5.02 -8.72 -2.06
C PRO A 75 -4.72 -10.06 -1.39
N GLU A 76 -3.66 -10.73 -1.80
CA GLU A 76 -3.03 -11.82 -1.04
C GLU A 76 -2.15 -11.23 0.08
N SER A 77 -1.46 -10.13 -0.22
CA SER A 77 -0.70 -9.39 0.75
C SER A 77 -0.72 -7.88 0.47
N VAL A 78 -0.54 -7.10 1.53
CA VAL A 78 -0.27 -5.66 1.45
C VAL A 78 1.17 -5.40 1.84
N VAL A 79 1.90 -4.67 1.00
CA VAL A 79 3.30 -4.28 1.22
C VAL A 79 3.40 -2.77 1.43
N LEU A 80 3.94 -2.34 2.56
CA LEU A 80 4.23 -0.94 2.85
C LEU A 80 5.70 -0.65 2.55
N GLY A 81 5.96 -0.04 1.40
CA GLY A 81 7.26 0.48 1.00
C GLY A 81 7.56 1.81 1.69
N MET A 82 8.41 1.80 2.70
CA MET A 82 8.76 3.00 3.47
C MET A 82 10.13 3.53 3.02
N ALA A 83 10.11 4.55 2.16
CA ALA A 83 11.34 5.15 1.66
C ALA A 83 11.90 6.18 2.64
N ARG A 84 13.17 6.05 3.02
CA ARG A 84 13.88 7.01 3.89
C ARG A 84 15.30 7.26 3.40
N SER A 85 15.80 8.45 3.72
CA SER A 85 17.20 8.84 3.51
C SER A 85 18.14 8.21 4.53
N ASP A 86 17.64 7.91 5.73
CA ASP A 86 18.42 7.37 6.85
C ASP A 86 18.02 5.92 7.16
N PRO A 87 18.97 5.05 7.56
CA PRO A 87 18.68 3.67 7.99
C PRO A 87 17.69 3.65 9.17
N VAL A 88 16.71 2.75 9.13
CA VAL A 88 15.70 2.60 10.20
C VAL A 88 16.14 1.54 11.21
N THR A 89 16.14 1.89 12.48
CA THR A 89 16.09 0.95 13.61
C THR A 89 14.65 0.86 14.15
N PRO A 90 14.23 -0.25 14.79
CA PRO A 90 12.90 -0.35 15.40
C PRO A 90 12.58 0.78 16.40
N SER A 91 13.59 1.39 17.02
CA SER A 91 13.46 2.58 17.88
C SER A 91 13.09 3.86 17.14
N ASP A 92 13.32 3.94 15.83
CA ASP A 92 12.96 5.11 15.00
C ASP A 92 11.48 5.10 14.59
N LEU A 93 10.79 3.98 14.76
CA LEU A 93 9.34 3.90 14.64
C LEU A 93 8.74 4.48 15.92
N PHE A 94 8.26 5.73 15.83
CA PHE A 94 7.47 6.36 16.88
C PHE A 94 6.38 5.41 17.39
N SER A 95 6.17 5.33 18.71
CA SER A 95 5.24 4.37 19.34
C SER A 95 3.83 4.41 18.73
N PHE A 96 3.39 5.58 18.26
CA PHE A 96 2.11 5.73 17.55
C PHE A 96 2.06 4.95 16.22
N THR A 97 3.15 4.97 15.44
CA THR A 97 3.25 4.21 14.20
C THR A 97 3.22 2.72 14.47
N GLN A 98 3.88 2.25 15.54
CA GLN A 98 3.87 0.84 15.94
C GLN A 98 2.45 0.35 16.24
N VAL A 99 1.68 1.10 17.05
CA VAL A 99 0.29 0.76 17.36
C VAL A 99 -0.58 0.71 16.09
N THR A 100 -0.37 1.66 15.17
CA THR A 100 -1.14 1.71 13.92
C THR A 100 -0.81 0.53 13.01
N VAL A 101 0.46 0.13 12.93
CA VAL A 101 0.90 -1.08 12.21
C VAL A 101 0.25 -2.33 12.81
N THR A 102 0.29 -2.51 14.14
CA THR A 102 -0.32 -3.68 14.80
C THR A 102 -1.81 -3.79 14.52
N ARG A 103 -2.52 -2.66 14.48
CA ARG A 103 -3.95 -2.63 14.14
C ARG A 103 -4.18 -3.04 12.68
N LEU A 104 -3.41 -2.47 11.76
CA LEU A 104 -3.50 -2.86 10.34
C LEU A 104 -3.22 -4.36 10.18
N ASP A 105 -2.15 -4.86 10.79
CA ASP A 105 -1.77 -6.27 10.74
C ASP A 105 -2.90 -7.19 11.23
N THR A 106 -3.52 -6.84 12.35
CA THR A 106 -4.67 -7.58 12.90
C THR A 106 -5.84 -7.60 11.91
N THR A 107 -6.22 -6.44 11.37
CA THR A 107 -7.33 -6.33 10.40
C THR A 107 -7.06 -7.09 9.11
N LEU A 108 -5.83 -7.09 8.63
CA LEU A 108 -5.43 -7.85 7.43
C LEU A 108 -5.40 -9.34 7.72
N ALA A 109 -4.85 -9.77 8.85
CA ALA A 109 -4.80 -11.17 9.25
C ALA A 109 -6.20 -11.78 9.37
N GLU A 110 -7.16 -11.05 9.95
CA GLU A 110 -8.59 -11.45 9.99
C GLU A 110 -9.22 -11.63 8.60
N ALA A 111 -8.68 -10.95 7.59
CA ALA A 111 -9.09 -11.08 6.19
C ALA A 111 -8.35 -12.19 5.43
N GLY A 112 -7.38 -12.86 6.08
CA GLY A 112 -6.43 -13.76 5.44
C GLY A 112 -5.45 -13.05 4.51
N ILE A 113 -5.08 -11.80 4.82
CA ILE A 113 -4.15 -10.98 4.03
C ILE A 113 -2.89 -10.75 4.85
N THR A 114 -1.72 -10.94 4.24
CA THR A 114 -0.43 -10.77 4.95
C THR A 114 0.04 -9.31 4.87
N LEU A 115 0.51 -8.73 5.97
CA LEU A 115 1.18 -7.43 5.97
C LEU A 115 2.70 -7.61 5.87
N THR A 116 3.33 -6.88 4.95
CA THR A 116 4.80 -6.77 4.87
C THR A 116 5.22 -5.30 4.94
N ILE A 117 6.26 -4.99 5.72
CA ILE A 117 6.88 -3.66 5.73
C ILE A 117 8.25 -3.77 5.08
N ALA A 118 8.45 -3.05 3.98
CA ALA A 118 9.69 -3.05 3.22
C ALA A 118 10.39 -1.68 3.34
N PRO A 119 11.55 -1.58 4.01
CA PRO A 119 12.32 -0.34 4.01
C PRO A 119 12.95 -0.12 2.64
N ILE A 120 12.87 1.10 2.11
CA ILE A 120 13.47 1.50 0.85
C ILE A 120 14.54 2.56 1.14
N LEU A 121 15.81 2.18 1.03
CA LEU A 121 16.91 3.12 1.22
C LEU A 121 17.01 4.04 -0.01
N ARG A 122 16.91 5.36 0.21
CA ARG A 122 17.18 6.33 -0.85
C ARG A 122 18.68 6.60 -0.87
N SER A 123 19.33 6.29 -1.99
CA SER A 123 20.71 6.75 -2.21
C SER A 123 20.72 8.28 -2.29
N PRO A 124 21.62 8.99 -1.58
CA PRO A 124 21.74 10.43 -1.70
C PRO A 124 22.14 10.77 -3.15
N GLY A 125 21.26 11.47 -3.88
CA GLY A 125 21.55 11.98 -5.22
C GLY A 125 20.55 11.63 -6.33
N GLN A 126 19.56 10.77 -6.11
CA GLN A 126 18.56 10.46 -7.14
C GLN A 126 17.38 11.44 -7.07
N GLN A 127 17.56 12.62 -7.65
CA GLN A 127 16.43 13.48 -8.03
C GLN A 127 15.72 12.80 -9.20
N VAL A 128 14.45 12.46 -9.01
CA VAL A 128 13.56 12.08 -10.11
C VAL A 128 13.15 13.38 -10.80
N HIS A 129 13.66 13.55 -12.03
CA HIS A 129 13.29 14.63 -12.95
C HIS A 129 11.85 14.48 -13.43
#